data_AF-A0A3B0XG41-F1
#
_entry.id   AF-A0A3B0XG41-F1
#
_cell.length_a   1.000
_cell.length_b   1.000
_cell.length_c   1.000
_cell.angle_alpha   90.00
_cell.angle_beta   90.00
_cell.angle_gamma   90.00
#
_symmetry.space_group_name_H-M   'P 1'
#
loop_
_entity.id
_entity.type
_entity.pdbx_description
1 polymer ?
#
loop_
_entity_poly.entity_id
_entity_poly.type
_entity_poly.pdbx_seq_one_letter_code
_entity_poly.pdbx_strand_id
1 'polypeptide(L)'
;VEFIKVDEASPEELKRLDRLNVLIREKKVPIANVDLYKPSQVIEKLTERSAYRVTMNAHTDAWKHFSVRPKNGEKHPERTEQDFCVFDEAHNDYLYTKAWIEKLVYVFSNKKEFRKVIGREPEPKNGN
;
A
#
# COMPACT_ATOMS: atom_id res chain seq x y z
N VAL A 1 32.72 -17.19 7.12
CA VAL A 1 31.87 -16.26 6.34
C VAL A 1 32.78 -15.55 5.36
N GLU A 2 32.83 -16.01 4.13
CA GLU A 2 33.60 -15.36 3.06
C GLU A 2 32.69 -14.34 2.37
N PHE A 3 33.11 -13.07 2.38
CA PHE A 3 32.42 -11.99 1.71
C PHE A 3 32.94 -11.87 0.28
N ILE A 4 32.10 -12.26 -0.69
CA ILE A 4 32.39 -12.09 -2.12
C ILE A 4 32.03 -10.65 -2.51
N LYS A 5 32.98 -9.95 -3.17
CA LYS A 5 32.80 -8.60 -3.71
C LYS A 5 31.91 -8.67 -4.95
N VAL A 6 30.85 -7.86 -4.97
CA VAL A 6 29.72 -7.94 -5.92
C VAL A 6 30.05 -7.42 -7.33
N ASP A 7 31.24 -6.82 -7.53
CA ASP A 7 31.57 -6.13 -8.79
C ASP A 7 32.08 -7.04 -9.94
N GLU A 8 32.16 -8.36 -9.75
CA GLU A 8 32.60 -9.33 -10.78
C GLU A 8 31.57 -10.44 -11.05
N ALA A 9 30.28 -10.21 -10.80
CA ALA A 9 29.26 -11.23 -11.08
C ALA A 9 29.09 -11.44 -12.60
N SER A 10 29.33 -12.67 -13.07
CA SER A 10 29.10 -13.03 -14.46
C SER A 10 27.60 -12.94 -14.82
N PRO A 11 27.24 -12.79 -16.11
CA PRO A 11 25.84 -12.81 -16.56
C PRO A 11 25.07 -14.08 -16.12
N GLU A 12 25.79 -15.17 -15.88
CA GLU A 12 25.25 -16.45 -15.43
C GLU A 12 24.91 -16.43 -13.93
N GLU A 13 25.71 -15.74 -13.12
CA GLU A 13 25.44 -15.52 -11.69
C GLU A 13 24.30 -14.54 -11.48
N LEU A 14 24.20 -13.49 -12.30
CA LEU A 14 23.02 -12.61 -12.34
C LEU A 14 21.74 -13.39 -12.69
N LYS A 15 21.79 -14.27 -13.70
CA LYS A 15 20.67 -15.16 -14.02
C LYS A 15 20.32 -16.15 -12.90
N ARG A 16 21.32 -16.62 -12.16
CA ARG A 16 21.13 -17.51 -11.01
C ARG A 16 20.48 -16.78 -9.84
N LEU A 17 20.90 -15.55 -9.56
CA LEU A 17 20.30 -14.68 -8.55
C LEU A 17 18.85 -14.32 -8.91
N ASP A 18 18.57 -14.00 -10.18
CA ASP A 18 17.20 -13.77 -10.66
C ASP A 18 16.33 -15.02 -10.52
N ARG A 19 16.83 -16.22 -10.85
CA ARG A 19 16.11 -17.48 -10.61
C ARG A 19 15.84 -17.74 -9.13
N LEU A 20 16.77 -17.41 -8.24
CA LEU A 20 16.59 -17.55 -6.80
C LEU A 20 15.53 -16.58 -6.27
N ASN A 21 15.49 -15.35 -6.78
CA ASN A 21 14.43 -14.37 -6.47
C ASN A 21 13.05 -14.84 -6.96
N VAL A 22 12.97 -15.57 -8.08
CA VAL A 22 11.72 -16.15 -8.60
C VAL A 22 11.24 -17.35 -7.77
N LEU A 23 12.15 -18.08 -7.13
CA LEU A 23 11.84 -19.27 -6.31
C LEU A 23 11.27 -18.93 -4.93
N ILE A 24 11.49 -17.72 -4.42
CA ILE A 24 10.76 -17.19 -3.25
C ILE A 24 9.50 -16.49 -3.75
N ARG A 25 8.62 -17.23 -4.42
CA ARG A 25 7.20 -16.85 -4.45
C ARG A 25 6.68 -17.07 -3.04
N GLU A 26 6.72 -16.04 -2.21
CA GLU A 26 5.92 -16.01 -1.00
C GLU A 26 4.46 -16.23 -1.41
N LYS A 27 4.03 -17.48 -1.30
CA LYS A 27 2.66 -17.90 -1.52
C LYS A 27 1.89 -17.44 -0.29
N LYS A 28 1.66 -16.14 -0.17
CA LYS A 28 0.82 -15.61 0.90
C LYS A 28 -0.62 -16.08 0.65
N VAL A 29 -1.04 -16.92 1.58
CA VAL A 29 -2.29 -17.68 1.63
C VAL A 29 -3.47 -16.71 1.62
N PRO A 30 -4.61 -17.10 1.02
CA PRO A 30 -5.73 -16.19 0.78
C PRO A 30 -6.22 -15.64 2.10
N ILE A 31 -6.50 -14.33 2.13
CA ILE A 31 -7.21 -13.73 3.26
C ILE A 31 -8.68 -14.16 3.18
N ALA A 32 -8.94 -15.43 3.53
CA ALA A 32 -10.26 -16.00 3.62
C ALA A 32 -11.04 -15.22 4.70
N ASN A 33 -12.09 -14.51 4.28
CA ASN A 33 -12.92 -13.54 5.02
C ASN A 33 -12.55 -12.05 4.97
N VAL A 34 -11.84 -11.54 3.95
CA VAL A 34 -11.60 -10.08 3.85
C VAL A 34 -12.58 -9.40 2.90
N ASP A 35 -13.44 -8.54 3.46
CA ASP A 35 -14.04 -7.45 2.72
C ASP A 35 -12.90 -6.57 2.15
N LEU A 36 -12.68 -6.67 0.85
CA LEU A 36 -11.74 -5.86 0.11
C LEU A 36 -12.46 -4.63 -0.45
N TYR A 37 -11.84 -3.46 -0.29
CA TYR A 37 -12.45 -2.18 -0.61
C TYR A 37 -11.72 -1.49 -1.76
N LYS A 38 -12.49 -1.02 -2.75
CA LYS A 38 -11.98 -0.10 -3.77
C LYS A 38 -11.56 1.23 -3.13
N PRO A 39 -10.66 2.01 -3.77
CA PRO A 39 -10.26 3.32 -3.27
C PRO A 39 -11.45 4.23 -2.90
N SER A 40 -12.52 4.23 -3.70
CA SER A 40 -13.73 5.02 -3.42
C SER A 40 -14.41 4.59 -2.11
N GLN A 41 -14.55 3.28 -1.89
CA GLN A 41 -15.15 2.73 -0.67
C GLN A 41 -14.28 2.99 0.57
N VAL A 42 -12.95 3.03 0.41
CA VAL A 42 -12.04 3.48 1.48
C VAL A 42 -12.36 4.92 1.87
N ILE A 43 -12.49 5.83 0.89
CA ILE A 43 -12.84 7.23 1.16
C ILE A 43 -14.20 7.37 1.84
N GLU A 44 -15.22 6.64 1.39
CA GLU A 44 -16.56 6.65 2.00
C GLU A 44 -16.48 6.26 3.48
N LYS A 45 -15.84 5.13 3.79
CA LYS A 45 -15.67 4.63 5.16
C LYS A 45 -14.84 5.55 6.05
N LEU A 46 -13.82 6.18 5.50
CA LEU A 46 -13.02 7.15 6.23
C LEU A 46 -13.80 8.43 6.49
N THR A 47 -14.61 8.88 5.53
CA THR A 47 -15.43 10.09 5.66
C THR A 47 -16.47 9.93 6.77
N GLU A 48 -17.04 8.75 6.95
CA GLU A 48 -17.97 8.45 8.05
C GLU A 48 -17.31 8.54 9.44
N ARG A 49 -16.02 8.19 9.54
CA ARG A 49 -15.34 7.94 10.82
C ARG A 49 -14.30 8.99 11.22
N SER A 50 -13.88 9.84 10.29
CA SER A 50 -12.79 10.80 10.50
C SER A 50 -13.32 12.18 10.87
N ALA A 51 -12.56 12.90 11.70
CA ALA A 51 -12.86 14.27 12.09
C ALA A 51 -12.58 15.29 10.97
N TYR A 52 -11.68 14.94 10.05
CA TYR A 52 -11.23 15.81 8.96
C TYR A 52 -11.72 15.31 7.60
N ARG A 53 -11.75 16.22 6.63
CA ARG A 53 -12.09 15.91 5.25
C ARG A 53 -11.08 14.92 4.67
N VAL A 54 -11.61 13.83 4.11
CA VAL A 54 -10.81 12.80 3.43
C VAL A 54 -11.03 12.91 1.93
N THR A 55 -9.96 12.97 1.16
CA THR A 55 -10.01 13.09 -0.31
C THR A 55 -9.20 11.99 -0.96
N MET A 56 -9.48 11.68 -2.23
CA MET A 56 -8.72 10.69 -3.00
C MET A 56 -7.22 11.04 -3.06
N ASN A 57 -6.89 12.33 -3.13
CA ASN A 57 -5.51 12.80 -3.10
C ASN A 57 -4.86 12.47 -1.75
N ALA A 58 -5.54 12.70 -0.63
CA ALA A 58 -5.00 12.37 0.68
C ALA A 58 -4.84 10.85 0.89
N HIS A 59 -5.77 10.02 0.39
CA HIS A 59 -5.56 8.57 0.38
C HIS A 59 -4.36 8.19 -0.49
N THR A 60 -4.16 8.90 -1.61
CA THR A 60 -3.00 8.72 -2.48
C THR A 60 -1.68 9.04 -1.79
N ASP A 61 -1.64 10.16 -1.07
CA ASP A 61 -0.49 10.58 -0.28
C ASP A 61 -0.20 9.53 0.82
N ALA A 62 -1.25 9.01 1.48
CA ALA A 62 -1.10 8.04 2.54
C ALA A 62 -0.51 6.70 2.07
N TRP A 63 -1.03 6.09 0.98
CA TRP A 63 -0.47 4.81 0.52
C TRP A 63 0.97 4.96 0.01
N LYS A 64 1.32 6.13 -0.54
CA LYS A 64 2.71 6.46 -0.92
C LYS A 64 3.61 6.60 0.30
N HIS A 65 3.15 7.34 1.33
CA HIS A 65 3.91 7.54 2.56
C HIS A 65 4.25 6.22 3.25
N PHE A 66 3.30 5.28 3.28
CA PHE A 66 3.46 3.97 3.90
C PHE A 66 3.98 2.89 2.94
N SER A 67 4.26 3.22 1.67
CA SER A 67 4.70 2.26 0.64
C SER A 67 3.81 1.01 0.54
N VAL A 68 2.50 1.17 0.73
CA VAL A 68 1.55 0.04 0.80
C VAL A 68 1.37 -0.69 -0.52
N ARG A 69 1.65 -0.01 -1.63
CA ARG A 69 1.55 -0.57 -2.97
C ARG A 69 2.49 0.15 -3.93
N PRO A 70 2.86 -0.49 -5.05
CA PRO A 70 3.59 0.15 -6.12
C PRO A 70 2.79 1.28 -6.78
N LYS A 71 3.51 2.14 -7.51
CA LYS A 71 2.90 3.15 -8.35
C LYS A 71 2.14 2.48 -9.51
N ASN A 72 1.18 3.21 -10.08
CA ASN A 72 0.51 2.77 -11.30
C ASN A 72 1.55 2.59 -12.43
N GLY A 73 1.45 1.48 -13.16
CA GLY A 73 2.35 1.17 -14.29
C GLY A 73 3.71 0.58 -13.89
N GLU A 74 3.94 0.27 -12.61
CA GLU A 74 5.14 -0.47 -12.19
C GLU A 74 5.16 -1.89 -12.77
N LYS A 75 6.36 -2.43 -12.99
CA LYS A 75 6.54 -3.76 -13.60
C LYS A 75 5.98 -4.91 -12.77
N HIS A 76 5.86 -4.70 -11.47
CA HIS A 76 5.44 -5.69 -10.48
C HIS A 76 4.33 -5.12 -9.58
N PRO A 77 3.11 -4.91 -10.12
CA PRO A 77 2.01 -4.32 -9.37
C PRO A 77 1.54 -5.18 -8.18
N GLU A 78 1.80 -6.48 -8.22
CA GLU A 78 1.48 -7.45 -7.17
C GLU A 78 2.30 -7.29 -5.88
N ARG A 79 3.38 -6.50 -5.91
CA ARG A 79 4.26 -6.26 -4.76
C ARG A 79 3.65 -5.25 -3.79
N THR A 80 2.54 -5.62 -3.20
CA THR A 80 1.81 -4.84 -2.20
C THR A 80 2.14 -5.28 -0.78
N GLU A 81 1.91 -4.39 0.19
CA GLU A 81 1.91 -4.75 1.59
C GLU A 81 0.59 -5.39 1.95
N GLN A 82 0.59 -6.73 1.99
CA GLN A 82 -0.63 -7.52 1.91
C GLN A 82 -1.59 -7.38 3.09
N ASP A 83 -1.10 -6.96 4.26
CA ASP A 83 -1.94 -6.62 5.40
C ASP A 83 -2.87 -5.44 5.09
N PHE A 84 -2.52 -4.60 4.10
CA PHE A 84 -3.21 -3.36 3.78
C PHE A 84 -3.76 -3.31 2.37
N CYS A 85 -3.13 -3.97 1.41
CA CYS A 85 -3.48 -3.88 0.00
C CYS A 85 -3.28 -5.22 -0.72
N VAL A 86 -4.26 -5.58 -1.54
CA VAL A 86 -4.25 -6.74 -2.43
C VAL A 86 -4.37 -6.23 -3.85
N PHE A 87 -3.49 -6.70 -4.73
CA PHE A 87 -3.61 -6.44 -6.15
C PHE A 87 -4.61 -7.44 -6.76
N ASP A 88 -5.66 -6.91 -7.40
CA ASP A 88 -6.66 -7.66 -8.15
C ASP A 88 -6.20 -7.78 -9.61
N GLU A 89 -5.63 -8.94 -9.94
CA GLU A 89 -5.12 -9.25 -11.28
C GLU A 89 -6.21 -9.24 -12.35
N ALA A 90 -7.45 -9.62 -12.00
CA ALA A 90 -8.54 -9.71 -12.96
C ALA A 90 -8.98 -8.33 -13.47
N HIS A 91 -8.89 -7.31 -12.62
CA HIS A 91 -9.28 -5.93 -12.95
C HIS A 91 -8.09 -4.96 -13.04
N ASN A 92 -6.86 -5.44 -12.84
CA ASN A 92 -5.65 -4.63 -12.79
C ASN A 92 -5.76 -3.45 -11.80
N ASP A 93 -6.37 -3.72 -10.65
CA ASP A 93 -6.73 -2.73 -9.64
C ASP A 93 -6.15 -3.09 -8.28
N TYR A 94 -6.14 -2.12 -7.36
CA TYR A 94 -5.69 -2.33 -5.99
C TYR A 94 -6.86 -2.19 -5.04
N LEU A 95 -7.08 -3.25 -4.27
CA LEU A 95 -8.09 -3.33 -3.24
C LEU A 95 -7.45 -3.24 -1.86
N TYR A 96 -8.15 -2.67 -0.90
CA TYR A 96 -7.62 -2.41 0.43
C TYR A 96 -8.36 -3.21 1.48
N THR A 97 -7.63 -3.63 2.50
CA THR A 97 -8.18 -4.41 3.61
C THR A 97 -8.87 -3.49 4.63
N LYS A 98 -9.67 -4.09 5.51
CA LYS A 98 -10.18 -3.40 6.70
C LYS A 98 -9.05 -2.83 7.58
N ALA A 99 -7.94 -3.55 7.73
CA ALA A 99 -6.81 -3.09 8.54
C ALA A 99 -6.20 -1.78 8.01
N TRP A 100 -6.20 -1.59 6.68
CA TRP A 100 -5.79 -0.33 6.08
C TRP A 100 -6.72 0.82 6.45
N ILE A 101 -8.03 0.58 6.43
CA ILE A 101 -9.03 1.57 6.83
C ILE A 101 -8.84 1.97 8.29
N GLU A 102 -8.67 1.02 9.21
CA GLU A 102 -8.44 1.32 10.63
C GLU A 102 -7.19 2.19 10.85
N LYS A 103 -6.09 1.86 10.15
CA LYS A 103 -4.86 2.66 10.19
C LYS A 103 -5.09 4.08 9.70
N LEU A 104 -5.85 4.25 8.62
CA LEU A 104 -6.17 5.57 8.09
C LEU A 104 -7.13 6.35 8.99
N VAL A 105 -8.12 5.73 9.63
CA VAL A 105 -9.00 6.42 10.60
C VAL A 105 -8.17 7.08 11.70
N TYR A 106 -7.15 6.41 12.21
CA TYR A 106 -6.21 7.00 13.18
C TYR A 106 -5.48 8.22 12.62
N VAL A 107 -4.94 8.12 11.41
CA VAL A 107 -4.24 9.24 10.72
C VAL A 107 -5.18 10.43 10.49
N PHE A 108 -6.39 10.17 9.96
CA PHE A 108 -7.37 11.19 9.59
C PHE A 108 -8.19 11.74 10.77
N SER A 109 -7.96 11.24 11.99
CA SER A 109 -8.56 11.77 13.22
C SER A 109 -7.56 12.53 14.10
N ASN A 110 -6.27 12.47 13.78
CA ASN A 110 -5.22 13.12 14.54
C ASN A 110 -4.50 14.17 13.69
N LYS A 111 -4.62 15.44 14.06
CA LYS A 111 -4.00 16.56 13.32
C LYS A 111 -2.49 16.40 13.10
N LYS A 112 -1.77 15.92 14.12
CA LYS A 112 -0.31 15.73 14.05
C LYS A 112 0.05 14.62 13.08
N GLU A 113 -0.66 13.49 13.14
CA GLU A 113 -0.43 12.37 12.24
C GLU A 113 -0.85 12.69 10.80
N PHE A 114 -1.97 13.38 10.61
CA PHE A 114 -2.39 13.88 9.30
C PHE A 114 -1.28 14.72 8.67
N ARG A 115 -0.76 15.72 9.39
CA ARG A 115 0.31 16.58 8.87
C ARG A 115 1.58 15.79 8.54
N LYS A 116 1.93 14.80 9.36
CA LYS A 116 3.09 13.95 9.15
C LYS A 116 2.96 13.08 7.90
N VAL A 117 1.78 12.49 7.67
CA VAL A 117 1.54 11.51 6.60
C VAL A 117 1.19 12.20 5.29
N ILE A 118 0.33 13.22 5.33
CA ILE A 118 -0.22 13.91 4.15
C ILE A 118 0.61 15.15 3.77
N GLY A 119 1.40 15.69 4.71
CA GLY A 119 2.29 16.84 4.44
C GLY A 119 1.60 18.21 4.39
N ARG A 120 0.31 18.30 4.77
CA ARG A 120 -0.47 19.54 4.80
C ARG A 120 -1.41 19.58 6.00
N GLU A 121 -1.97 20.75 6.29
CA GLU A 121 -2.94 20.92 7.37
C GLU A 121 -4.29 20.25 6.99
N PRO A 122 -4.96 19.58 7.94
CA PRO A 122 -6.27 18.97 7.67
C PRO A 122 -7.37 20.03 7.56
N GLU A 123 -8.26 19.85 6.60
CA GLU A 123 -9.50 20.61 6.50
C GLU A 123 -10.57 19.99 7.41
N PRO A 124 -11.34 20.79 8.16
CA PRO A 124 -12.50 20.28 8.86
C PRO A 124 -13.49 19.65 7.86
N LYS A 125 -14.18 18.60 8.27
CA LYS A 125 -15.29 18.06 7.47
C LYS A 125 -16.35 19.16 7.40
N ASN A 126 -16.62 19.71 6.22
CA ASN A 126 -17.70 20.68 6.05
C ASN A 126 -18.99 20.02 6.55
N GLY A 127 -19.57 20.58 7.61
CA GLY A 127 -20.87 20.16 8.11
C GLY A 127 -21.89 20.47 7.03
N ASN A 128 -22.64 19.45 6.61
CA ASN A 128 -23.91 19.67 5.95
C ASN A 128 -25.00 19.73 7.02
#